data_AF-J8AI64-F1
#
_entry.id   AF-J8AI64-F1
#
_cell.length_a   1.000
_cell.length_b   1.000
_cell.length_c   1.000
_cell.angle_alpha   90.00
_cell.angle_beta   90.00
_cell.angle_gamma   90.00
#
_symmetry.space_group_name_H-M   'P 1'
#
loop_
_entity.id
_entity.type
_entity.pdbx_description
1 polymer ?
#
loop_
_entity_poly.entity_id
_entity_poly.type
_entity_poly.pdbx_seq_one_letter_code
_entity_poly.pdbx_strand_id
1 'polypeptide(L)' 'MDHIKTALQAYNFGTGFFDFVASNGGKYTKEIAIKFSQEQYKKVTHTGMYHCLRPEAVPYQACYGDIVHP' A
#
# COMPACT_ATOMS: atom_id res chain seq x y z
N MET A 1 -15.74 7.30 -4.36
CA MET A 1 -14.57 6.79 -3.61
C MET A 1 -15.08 5.80 -2.58
N ASP A 2 -14.55 4.58 -2.48
CA ASP A 2 -14.93 3.65 -1.39
C ASP A 2 -14.21 4.12 -0.11
N HIS A 3 -14.77 5.16 0.50
CA HIS A 3 -14.12 5.94 1.55
C HIS A 3 -13.70 5.11 2.76
N ILE A 4 -14.48 4.07 3.09
CA ILE A 4 -14.19 3.18 4.21
C ILE A 4 -12.93 2.35 3.91
N LYS A 5 -12.85 1.72 2.73
CA LYS A 5 -11.66 0.93 2.37
C LYS A 5 -10.42 1.80 2.21
N THR A 6 -10.56 3.01 1.65
CA THR A 6 -9.44 3.95 1.57
C THR A 6 -8.94 4.34 2.97
N ALA A 7 -9.86 4.64 3.90
CA ALA A 7 -9.50 5.03 5.25
C ALA A 7 -8.86 3.88 6.05
N LEU A 8 -9.41 2.66 5.94
CA LEU A 8 -8.82 1.47 6.55
C LEU A 8 -7.41 1.21 6.01
N GLN A 9 -7.25 1.20 4.68
CA GLN A 9 -5.92 0.99 4.09
C GLN A 9 -4.94 2.13 4.44
N ALA A 10 -5.42 3.37 4.60
CA ALA A 10 -4.58 4.48 5.06
C ALA A 10 -4.17 4.35 6.53
N TYR A 11 -4.93 3.64 7.37
CA TYR A 11 -4.47 3.27 8.71
C TYR A 11 -3.27 2.32 8.64
N ASN A 12 -3.26 1.40 7.66
CA ASN A 12 -2.15 0.49 7.43
C ASN A 12 -0.92 1.16 6.78
N PHE A 13 -1.14 2.00 5.77
CA PHE A 13 -0.07 2.60 4.96
C PHE A 13 0.37 4.00 5.40
N GLY A 14 -0.40 4.63 6.29
CA GLY A 14 -0.27 6.04 6.62
C GLY A 14 -1.10 6.95 5.71
N THR A 15 -1.25 8.20 6.15
CA THR A 15 -2.12 9.21 5.52
C THR A 15 -1.73 9.56 4.08
N GLY A 16 -0.46 9.38 3.69
CA GLY A 16 -0.01 9.59 2.31
C GLY A 16 -0.71 8.69 1.27
N PHE A 17 -1.39 7.63 1.71
CA PHE A 17 -2.22 6.81 0.82
C PHE A 17 -3.46 7.56 0.30
N PHE A 18 -4.02 8.51 1.06
CA PHE A 18 -5.16 9.31 0.61
C PHE A 18 -4.81 10.13 -0.64
N ASP A 19 -3.67 10.83 -0.60
CA ASP A 19 -3.18 11.63 -1.72
C ASP A 19 -2.90 10.76 -2.93
N PHE A 20 -2.29 9.58 -2.71
CA PHE A 20 -2.00 8.64 -3.79
C PHE A 20 -3.28 8.13 -4.47
N VAL A 21 -4.32 7.78 -3.70
CA VAL A 21 -5.62 7.37 -4.26
C VAL A 21 -6.24 8.52 -5.04
N ALA A 22 -6.20 9.76 -4.52
CA ALA A 22 -6.73 10.94 -5.21
C ALA A 22 -6.05 11.16 -6.57
N SER A 23 -4.72 11.03 -6.64
CA SER A 23 -3.95 11.17 -7.89
C SER A 23 -4.09 9.99 -8.86
N ASN A 24 -4.59 8.83 -8.42
CA ASN A 24 -4.77 7.63 -9.26
C ASN A 24 -6.27 7.32 -9.50
N GLY A 25 -7.09 8.34 -9.74
CA GLY A 25 -8.50 8.17 -10.15
C GLY A 25 -9.51 8.19 -8.99
N GLY A 26 -9.08 8.50 -7.77
CA GLY A 26 -9.95 8.82 -6.64
C GLY A 26 -10.80 7.65 -6.10
N LYS A 27 -10.43 6.41 -6.40
CA LYS A 27 -11.14 5.22 -5.92
C LYS A 27 -10.14 4.16 -5.48
N TYR A 28 -10.33 3.62 -4.29
CA TYR A 28 -9.58 2.45 -3.85
C TYR A 28 -9.77 1.25 -4.78
N THR A 29 -8.65 0.63 -5.15
CA THR A 29 -8.59 -0.72 -5.71
C THR A 29 -7.38 -1.45 -5.13
N LYS A 30 -7.36 -2.78 -5.23
CA LYS A 30 -6.22 -3.58 -4.75
C LYS A 30 -4.94 -3.25 -5.52
N GLU A 31 -5.06 -2.95 -6.80
CA GLU A 31 -3.94 -2.57 -7.67
C GLU A 31 -3.30 -1.25 -7.21
N ILE A 32 -4.10 -0.27 -6.75
CA ILE A 32 -3.59 0.98 -6.18
C ILE A 32 -2.85 0.72 -4.87
N ALA A 33 -3.37 -0.16 -4.00
CA ALA A 33 -2.69 -0.55 -2.76
C ALA A 33 -1.34 -1.23 -3.04
N ILE A 34 -1.30 -2.16 -4.00
CA ILE A 34 -0.07 -2.83 -4.45
C ILE A 34 0.94 -1.80 -4.97
N LYS A 35 0.52 -0.90 -5.87
CA LYS A 35 1.39 0.11 -6.47
C LYS A 35 1.99 1.04 -5.41
N PHE A 36 1.15 1.52 -4.48
CA PHE A 36 1.63 2.36 -3.38
C PHE A 36 2.66 1.63 -2.52
N SER A 37 2.36 0.39 -2.12
CA SER A 37 3.25 -0.42 -1.30
C SER A 37 4.60 -0.67 -1.99
N GLN A 38 4.60 -0.97 -3.30
CA GLN A 38 5.83 -1.09 -4.09
C GLN A 38 6.66 0.19 -4.09
N GLU A 39 6.02 1.35 -4.30
CA GLU A 39 6.71 2.64 -4.34
C GLU A 39 7.31 3.03 -2.99
N GLN A 40 6.60 2.78 -1.88
CA GLN A 40 7.14 3.02 -0.55
C GLN A 40 8.22 2.01 -0.18
N TYR A 41 8.03 0.72 -0.49
CA TYR A 41 9.02 -0.32 -0.19
C TYR A 41 10.36 -0.03 -0.90
N LYS A 42 10.35 0.42 -2.15
CA LYS A 42 11.57 0.84 -2.86
C LYS A 42 12.36 1.92 -2.12
N LYS A 43 11.70 2.81 -1.38
CA LYS A 43 12.37 3.87 -0.61
C LYS A 43 13.05 3.34 0.63
N VAL A 44 12.53 2.26 1.23
CA VAL A 44 12.98 1.77 2.54
C VAL A 44 13.68 0.41 2.49
N THR A 45 13.65 -0.31 1.37
CA THR A 45 14.22 -1.66 1.22
C THR A 45 15.71 -1.71 1.60
N HIS A 46 16.47 -0.66 1.30
CA HIS A 46 17.89 -0.53 1.62
C HIS A 46 18.19 -0.54 3.14
N THR A 47 17.20 -0.25 3.97
CA THR A 47 17.35 -0.26 5.44
C THR A 47 17.39 -1.68 6.01
N GLY A 48 16.87 -2.67 5.26
CA GLY A 48 16.68 -4.04 5.76
C GLY A 48 15.62 -4.19 6.85
N MET A 49 14.93 -3.11 7.25
CA MET A 49 13.94 -3.13 8.34
C MET A 49 12.55 -3.60 7.90
N TYR A 50 12.30 -3.61 6.59
CA TYR A 50 10.99 -3.93 6.03
C TYR A 50 11.04 -5.28 5.31
N HIS A 51 10.00 -6.09 5.51
CA HIS A 51 9.83 -7.37 4.86
C HIS A 51 8.34 -7.61 4.59
N CYS A 52 8.05 -8.51 3.66
CA CYS A 52 6.66 -8.84 3.32
C CYS A 52 6.01 -9.58 4.49
N LEU A 53 4.98 -8.99 5.09
CA LEU A 53 4.19 -9.60 6.16
C LEU A 53 3.37 -10.81 5.67
N ARG A 54 3.00 -10.80 4.39
CA ARG A 54 2.11 -11.77 3.75
C ARG A 54 2.83 -12.46 2.59
N PRO A 55 2.76 -13.80 2.46
CA PRO A 55 3.30 -14.51 1.30
C PRO A 55 2.75 -13.98 -0.04
N GLU A 56 1.49 -13.56 -0.05
CA GLU A 56 0.80 -13.02 -1.22
C GLU A 56 1.39 -11.69 -1.72
N ALA A 57 2.14 -10.97 -0.87
CA ALA A 57 2.80 -9.73 -1.22
C ALA A 57 4.17 -9.94 -1.88
N VAL A 58 4.77 -11.12 -1.69
CA VAL A 58 6.12 -11.45 -2.20
C VAL A 58 6.21 -11.39 -3.72
N PRO A 59 5.27 -11.95 -4.53
CA PRO A 59 5.35 -11.88 -5.99
C PRO A 59 5.33 -10.45 -6.53
N TYR A 60 4.73 -9.53 -5.79
CA TYR A 60 4.63 -8.13 -6.18
C TYR A 60 5.75 -7.27 -5.60
N GLN A 61 6.60 -7.81 -4.72
CA GLN A 61 7.57 -7.02 -3.94
C GLN A 61 6.89 -5.84 -3.21
N ALA A 62 5.66 -6.05 -2.74
CA ALA A 62 4.82 -5.04 -2.10
C ALA A 62 4.91 -5.18 -0.58
N CYS A 63 6.13 -4.99 -0.04
CA CYS A 63 6.46 -5.30 1.35
C CYS A 63 6.40 -4.08 2.29
N TYR A 64 5.64 -3.04 1.93
CA TYR A 64 5.35 -1.90 2.81
C TYR A 64 3.89 -1.98 3.26
N GLY A 65 3.65 -2.26 4.55
CA GLY A 65 2.32 -2.51 5.11
C GLY A 65 1.72 -3.88 4.71
N ASP A 66 0.39 -4.00 4.75
CA ASP A 66 -0.40 -5.18 4.35
C ASP A 66 -1.30 -4.83 3.16
N ILE A 67 -1.03 -5.40 1.99
CA ILE A 67 -1.83 -5.22 0.76
C ILE A 67 -3.02 -6.19 0.64
N VAL A 68 -3.15 -7.16 1.55
CA VAL A 68 -4.20 -8.18 1.51
C VAL A 68 -5.47 -7.68 2.19
N HIS A 69 -5.32 -6.87 3.23
CA HIS A 69 -6.43 -6.33 4.02
C HIS A 69 -6.40 -4.80 4.00
N PRO A 70 -7.51 -4.15 3.60
CA PRO A 70 -7.74 -2.75 3.92
C PRO A 70 -8.02 -2.58 5.41
#